data_AF-A0A177MAF6-F1
#
_entry.id   AF-A0A177MAF6-F1
#
_cell.length_a   1.000
_cell.length_b   1.000
_cell.length_c   1.000
_cell.angle_alpha   90.00
_cell.angle_beta   90.00
_cell.angle_gamma   90.00
#
_symmetry.space_group_name_H-M   'P 1'
#
loop_
_entity.id
_entity.type
_entity.pdbx_description
1 polymer ?
#
loop_
_entity_poly.entity_id
_entity_poly.type
_entity_poly.pdbx_seq_one_letter_code
_entity_poly.pdbx_strand_id
1 'polypeptide(L)'
;MISTQEDLQLTLTTLQPPRTTPSTGQNRLCACISDLHFTDDTVGSQSAEETVWPIFFDELTTVCSKQNINELTLILDGDVVDMIRSAEWAMAGVYPWQRTHPEFKPCLRRIMTNIVKLHSRAPAPNDPDGACGFFHRLRQTVKLLQGQGVSVEVLTLLGNHDKEIFADPDVLKMYYEECVGQPVSQLSAAYRSWIGKMYFDDEQHFVAPDSVPWLPFYWGDAELRTFITHGHWRDRDNCLSISAAGGQPGWTTKDGWRAHAWQRLNYRPFTEPCFGDTVAAGALSTFIYRCQLALEAYRRSKNDPQLDFSRITRILAELDLYRPTSAAVSRILDETRNKSSEELRDIIESELYKALKLWLREDFTLESSPSGRRFGLKVARAWLMLTDRLNMFRIQLHLVRFVLLIADMLEKIQPESVYREDGASFKNLQTFPTFQDAFLAKGFHLHGEGHTHLPLEAEADMDFPPNGSYNNLTYVNFGTWRDQVVDKEKGGYRRRGIGRTLYVLNLQNQQPPEYRYFVRDNLNWSDNMDRL
;
A
#
# COMPACT_ATOMS: atom_id res chain seq x y z
N MET A 1 23.66 0.46 -3.03
CA MET A 1 24.70 1.42 -2.59
C MET A 1 24.42 1.78 -1.14
N ILE A 2 25.45 2.07 -0.36
CA ILE A 2 25.33 2.44 1.06
C ILE A 2 24.86 3.91 1.13
N SER A 3 24.01 4.24 2.10
CA SER A 3 23.54 5.63 2.33
C SER A 3 24.73 6.53 2.68
N THR A 4 24.62 7.83 2.40
CA THR A 4 25.65 8.76 2.87
C THR A 4 25.50 8.99 4.37
N GLN A 5 26.60 9.33 5.06
CA GLN A 5 26.57 9.64 6.48
C GLN A 5 25.62 10.82 6.79
N GLU A 6 25.55 11.80 5.90
CA GLU A 6 24.64 12.94 6.00
C GLU A 6 23.18 12.48 5.91
N ASP A 7 22.84 11.59 4.96
CA ASP A 7 21.49 11.04 4.82
C ASP A 7 21.07 10.23 6.06
N LEU A 8 21.97 9.41 6.61
CA LEU A 8 21.72 8.66 7.84
C LEU A 8 21.51 9.60 9.04
N GLN A 9 22.36 10.63 9.16
CA GLN A 9 22.26 11.60 10.25
C GLN A 9 20.97 12.40 10.16
N LEU A 10 20.57 12.85 8.96
CA LEU A 10 19.28 13.50 8.74
C LEU A 10 18.14 12.57 9.17
N THR A 11 18.17 11.32 8.72
CA THR A 11 17.15 10.31 9.08
C THR A 11 17.06 10.14 10.59
N LEU A 12 18.19 9.99 11.29
CA LEU A 12 18.25 9.87 12.76
C LEU A 12 17.69 11.12 13.48
N THR A 13 18.02 12.32 12.99
CA THR A 13 17.53 13.59 13.58
C THR A 13 16.07 13.88 13.29
N THR A 14 15.48 13.16 12.34
CA THR A 14 14.08 13.27 11.92
C THR A 14 13.31 11.98 12.18
N LEU A 15 13.80 11.14 13.11
CA LEU A 15 12.94 10.14 13.75
C LEU A 15 11.94 10.85 14.66
N GLN A 16 10.94 10.12 15.13
CA GLN A 16 9.92 10.69 16.01
C GLN A 16 10.59 11.47 17.17
N PRO A 17 10.00 12.59 17.62
CA PRO A 17 10.59 13.38 18.70
C PRO A 17 10.80 12.55 19.96
N PRO A 18 11.92 12.75 20.68
CA PRO A 18 12.10 12.13 21.99
C PRO A 18 10.98 12.57 22.93
N ARG A 19 10.41 11.61 23.66
CA ARG A 19 9.23 11.84 24.50
C ARG A 19 9.61 12.71 25.70
N THR A 20 8.68 13.56 26.13
CA THR A 20 8.85 14.47 27.28
C THR A 20 8.84 13.76 28.63
N THR A 21 8.35 12.52 28.70
CA THR A 21 8.35 11.67 29.89
C THR A 21 9.41 10.57 29.77
N PRO A 22 10.27 10.37 30.78
CA PRO A 22 11.22 9.26 30.80
C PRO A 22 10.48 7.91 30.71
N SER A 23 10.93 7.02 29.84
CA SER A 23 10.47 5.64 29.69
C SER A 23 10.84 4.73 30.87
N THR A 24 11.60 5.25 31.83
CA THR A 24 12.18 4.49 32.93
C THR A 24 11.08 3.87 33.80
N GLY A 25 11.01 2.54 33.83
CA GLY A 25 10.00 1.78 34.57
C GLY A 25 8.66 1.58 33.85
N GLN A 26 8.54 1.97 32.57
CA GLN A 26 7.33 1.75 31.78
C GLN A 26 7.49 0.58 30.81
N ASN A 27 6.45 -0.26 30.72
CA ASN A 27 6.36 -1.28 29.69
C ASN A 27 5.78 -0.69 28.41
N ARG A 28 6.49 -0.89 27.31
CA ARG A 28 6.15 -0.31 26.01
C ARG A 28 5.90 -1.41 24.99
N LEU A 29 4.92 -1.19 24.13
CA LEU A 29 4.55 -2.03 23.01
C LEU A 29 4.55 -1.19 21.73
N CYS A 30 5.23 -1.66 20.70
CA CYS A 30 5.00 -1.23 19.33
C CYS A 30 4.35 -2.38 18.57
N ALA A 31 3.21 -2.13 17.95
CA ALA A 31 2.52 -3.10 17.09
C ALA A 31 2.44 -2.53 15.67
N CYS A 32 2.78 -3.32 14.66
CA CYS A 32 2.87 -2.85 13.27
C CYS A 32 2.11 -3.79 12.33
N ILE A 33 1.27 -3.20 11.48
CA ILE A 33 0.56 -3.87 10.38
C ILE A 33 0.67 -3.00 9.13
N SER A 34 0.60 -3.59 7.95
CA SER A 34 0.79 -2.91 6.66
C SER A 34 -0.21 -3.39 5.63
N ASP A 35 -0.37 -2.64 4.54
CA ASP A 35 -1.04 -3.11 3.33
C ASP A 35 -2.45 -3.63 3.63
N LEU A 36 -3.27 -2.75 4.22
CA LEU A 36 -4.67 -3.02 4.53
C LEU A 36 -5.59 -2.83 3.31
N HIS A 37 -5.24 -1.87 2.42
CA HIS A 37 -5.90 -1.55 1.15
C HIS A 37 -7.42 -1.40 1.26
N PHE A 38 -7.91 -0.55 2.17
CA PHE A 38 -9.34 -0.23 2.24
C PHE A 38 -9.79 0.53 0.99
N THR A 39 -10.62 -0.11 0.17
CA THR A 39 -11.20 0.46 -1.06
C THR A 39 -12.63 0.94 -0.85
N ASP A 40 -13.21 1.63 -1.84
CA ASP A 40 -14.64 1.96 -1.85
C ASP A 40 -15.54 0.83 -2.40
N ASP A 41 -14.95 -0.36 -2.65
CA ASP A 41 -15.55 -1.58 -3.19
C ASP A 41 -16.19 -1.44 -4.60
N THR A 42 -16.10 -0.27 -5.24
CA THR A 42 -16.77 -0.02 -6.53
C THR A 42 -16.17 -0.82 -7.69
N VAL A 43 -14.90 -1.22 -7.58
CA VAL A 43 -14.19 -2.08 -8.56
C VAL A 43 -13.71 -3.40 -7.95
N GLY A 44 -14.29 -3.80 -6.82
CA GLY A 44 -13.96 -5.01 -6.08
C GLY A 44 -13.29 -4.72 -4.73
N SER A 45 -13.57 -5.58 -3.75
CA SER A 45 -13.00 -5.47 -2.40
C SER A 45 -11.65 -6.18 -2.33
N GLN A 46 -10.67 -5.52 -1.72
CA GLN A 46 -9.28 -6.00 -1.61
C GLN A 46 -8.84 -6.25 -0.16
N SER A 47 -9.57 -5.70 0.82
CA SER A 47 -9.28 -5.82 2.24
C SER A 47 -9.65 -7.21 2.78
N ALA A 48 -9.00 -7.63 3.87
CA ALA A 48 -9.41 -8.83 4.61
C ALA A 48 -10.90 -8.80 5.01
N GLU A 49 -11.46 -10.00 5.18
CA GLU A 49 -12.83 -10.18 5.68
C GLU A 49 -13.02 -9.45 7.04
N GLU A 50 -14.19 -8.83 7.24
CA GLU A 50 -14.52 -8.09 8.48
C GLU A 50 -14.37 -8.95 9.76
N THR A 51 -14.43 -10.27 9.63
CA THR A 51 -14.26 -11.27 10.70
C THR A 51 -12.83 -11.37 11.24
N VAL A 52 -11.84 -10.89 10.48
CA VAL A 52 -10.42 -10.94 10.87
C VAL A 52 -10.09 -9.85 11.89
N TRP A 53 -10.74 -8.69 11.80
CA TRP A 53 -10.44 -7.53 12.64
C TRP A 53 -10.70 -7.75 14.14
N PRO A 54 -11.81 -8.40 14.59
CA PRO A 54 -11.97 -8.78 15.98
C PRO A 54 -10.76 -9.53 16.55
N ILE A 55 -10.26 -10.53 15.82
CA ILE A 55 -9.14 -11.38 16.27
C ILE A 55 -7.89 -10.52 16.50
N PHE A 56 -7.56 -9.63 15.56
CA PHE A 56 -6.41 -8.74 15.68
C PHE A 56 -6.52 -7.80 16.89
N PHE A 57 -7.65 -7.11 17.05
CA PHE A 57 -7.81 -6.13 18.13
C PHE A 57 -7.96 -6.80 19.51
N ASP A 58 -8.58 -7.97 19.59
CA ASP A 58 -8.66 -8.77 20.81
C ASP A 58 -7.28 -9.29 21.23
N GLU A 59 -6.44 -9.70 20.26
CA GLU A 59 -5.06 -10.06 20.56
C GLU A 59 -4.26 -8.85 21.07
N LEU A 60 -4.36 -7.69 20.40
CA LEU A 60 -3.67 -6.47 20.79
C LEU A 60 -4.01 -6.06 22.22
N THR A 61 -5.30 -6.07 22.57
CA THR A 61 -5.77 -5.76 23.94
C THR A 61 -5.30 -6.80 24.94
N THR A 62 -5.33 -8.09 24.57
CA THR A 62 -4.82 -9.19 25.40
C THR A 62 -3.33 -9.04 25.68
N VAL A 63 -2.52 -8.68 24.68
CA VAL A 63 -1.08 -8.42 24.85
C VAL A 63 -0.87 -7.24 25.78
N CYS A 64 -1.60 -6.13 25.58
CA CYS A 64 -1.51 -4.96 26.45
C CYS A 64 -1.78 -5.31 27.92
N SER A 65 -2.88 -6.03 28.17
CA SER A 65 -3.28 -6.45 29.51
C SER A 65 -2.29 -7.43 30.14
N LYS A 66 -1.95 -8.53 29.45
CA LYS A 66 -1.07 -9.59 30.00
C LYS A 66 0.34 -9.11 30.28
N GLN A 67 0.84 -8.16 29.49
CA GLN A 67 2.20 -7.62 29.63
C GLN A 67 2.24 -6.34 30.46
N ASN A 68 1.11 -5.91 31.04
CA ASN A 68 0.99 -4.67 31.80
C ASN A 68 1.57 -3.47 31.03
N ILE A 69 1.21 -3.35 29.75
CA ILE A 69 1.70 -2.29 28.88
C ILE A 69 1.19 -0.95 29.37
N ASN A 70 2.11 0.00 29.55
CA ASN A 70 1.79 1.39 29.89
C ASN A 70 1.61 2.23 28.63
N GLU A 71 2.24 1.82 27.53
CA GLU A 71 2.29 2.60 26.31
C GLU A 71 2.27 1.71 25.07
N LEU A 72 1.35 2.02 24.15
CA LEU A 72 1.19 1.37 22.86
C LEU A 72 1.41 2.39 21.74
N THR A 73 2.37 2.14 20.87
CA THR A 73 2.44 2.75 19.53
C THR A 73 1.93 1.74 18.51
N LEU A 74 0.78 2.00 17.90
CA LEU A 74 0.23 1.22 16.79
C LEU A 74 0.59 1.89 15.47
N ILE A 75 1.37 1.21 14.64
CA ILE A 75 1.82 1.70 13.34
C ILE A 75 1.02 1.00 12.25
N LEU A 76 0.33 1.81 11.45
CA LEU A 76 -0.26 1.42 10.18
C LEU A 76 0.73 1.79 9.08
N ASP A 77 1.57 0.84 8.69
CA ASP A 77 2.71 1.05 7.80
C ASP A 77 2.28 1.15 6.33
N GLY A 78 1.60 2.21 5.95
CA GLY A 78 1.25 2.49 4.56
C GLY A 78 0.26 1.51 3.91
N ASP A 79 -0.24 1.95 2.77
CA ASP A 79 -1.29 1.32 1.97
C ASP A 79 -2.50 0.96 2.83
N VAL A 80 -2.92 1.93 3.66
CA VAL A 80 -4.09 1.78 4.52
C VAL A 80 -5.35 2.01 3.73
N VAL A 81 -5.42 3.11 2.99
CA VAL A 81 -6.53 3.47 2.11
C VAL A 81 -6.08 3.40 0.66
N ASP A 82 -6.92 2.82 -0.18
CA ASP A 82 -6.61 2.69 -1.59
C ASP A 82 -7.32 3.78 -2.40
N MET A 83 -6.60 4.86 -2.68
CA MET A 83 -7.16 6.01 -3.39
C MET A 83 -7.20 5.83 -4.90
N ILE A 84 -6.56 4.79 -5.45
CA ILE A 84 -6.37 4.65 -6.90
C ILE A 84 -7.28 3.57 -7.50
N ARG A 85 -7.74 2.58 -6.71
CA ARG A 85 -8.67 1.54 -7.17
C ARG A 85 -10.12 1.92 -6.90
N SER A 86 -10.70 2.71 -7.79
CA SER A 86 -12.10 3.14 -7.70
C SER A 86 -12.73 3.40 -9.08
N ALA A 87 -14.03 3.11 -9.20
CA ALA A 87 -14.84 3.47 -10.35
C ALA A 87 -15.08 4.98 -10.47
N GLU A 88 -14.92 5.75 -9.38
CA GLU A 88 -15.10 7.21 -9.36
C GLU A 88 -14.19 7.93 -10.38
N TRP A 89 -13.00 7.38 -10.61
CA TRP A 89 -12.07 7.83 -11.65
C TRP A 89 -12.70 7.70 -13.05
N ALA A 90 -13.16 6.49 -13.37
CA ALA A 90 -13.75 6.18 -14.67
C ALA A 90 -15.07 6.93 -14.90
N MET A 91 -15.87 7.11 -13.84
CA MET A 91 -17.12 7.88 -13.86
C MET A 91 -16.89 9.35 -14.21
N ALA A 92 -15.83 9.95 -13.68
CA ALA A 92 -15.47 11.33 -13.97
C ALA A 92 -14.68 11.50 -15.29
N GLY A 93 -14.23 10.40 -15.90
CA GLY A 93 -13.36 10.44 -17.06
C GLY A 93 -11.95 10.97 -16.74
N VAL A 94 -11.49 10.74 -15.51
CA VAL A 94 -10.19 11.19 -14.99
C VAL A 94 -9.37 10.00 -14.53
N TYR A 95 -8.05 10.08 -14.69
CA TYR A 95 -7.12 9.10 -14.16
C TYR A 95 -6.44 9.55 -12.86
N PRO A 96 -5.97 8.60 -12.01
CA PRO A 96 -5.34 8.93 -10.73
C PRO A 96 -4.04 9.78 -10.83
N TRP A 97 -3.44 9.90 -12.03
CA TRP A 97 -2.27 10.76 -12.26
C TRP A 97 -2.61 12.17 -12.74
N GLN A 98 -3.88 12.46 -13.08
CA GLN A 98 -4.29 13.74 -13.66
C GLN A 98 -4.63 14.79 -12.60
N ARG A 99 -3.67 15.09 -11.70
CA ARG A 99 -3.88 15.95 -10.52
C ARG A 99 -4.34 17.38 -10.81
N THR A 100 -4.07 17.88 -12.00
CA THR A 100 -4.47 19.22 -12.45
C THR A 100 -5.88 19.26 -13.03
N HIS A 101 -6.51 18.11 -13.26
CA HIS A 101 -7.87 18.05 -13.80
C HIS A 101 -8.89 18.55 -12.76
N PRO A 102 -9.89 19.39 -13.14
CA PRO A 102 -10.84 19.96 -12.19
C PRO A 102 -11.61 18.91 -11.36
N GLU A 103 -11.94 17.78 -11.95
CA GLU A 103 -12.64 16.67 -11.28
C GLU A 103 -11.75 15.81 -10.37
N PHE A 104 -10.42 15.99 -10.39
CA PHE A 104 -9.50 15.14 -9.62
C PHE A 104 -9.77 15.19 -8.11
N LYS A 105 -9.85 16.39 -7.53
CA LYS A 105 -10.12 16.55 -6.09
C LYS A 105 -11.55 16.13 -5.70
N PRO A 106 -12.60 16.50 -6.45
CA PRO A 106 -13.93 15.94 -6.25
C PRO A 106 -13.97 14.41 -6.24
N CYS A 107 -13.25 13.74 -7.16
CA CYS A 107 -13.10 12.28 -7.16
C CYS A 107 -12.48 11.78 -5.85
N LEU A 108 -11.33 12.32 -5.44
CA LEU A 108 -10.67 11.89 -4.19
C LEU A 108 -11.60 12.00 -2.97
N ARG A 109 -12.36 13.08 -2.86
CA ARG A 109 -13.32 13.27 -1.77
C ARG A 109 -14.42 12.21 -1.77
N ARG A 110 -14.97 11.87 -2.95
CA ARG A 110 -15.98 10.80 -3.08
C ARG A 110 -15.41 9.44 -2.70
N ILE A 111 -14.20 9.12 -3.19
CA ILE A 111 -13.50 7.87 -2.88
C ILE A 111 -13.31 7.75 -1.35
N MET A 112 -12.71 8.76 -0.71
CA MET A 112 -12.50 8.72 0.75
C MET A 112 -13.82 8.67 1.52
N THR A 113 -14.84 9.42 1.11
CA THR A 113 -16.16 9.38 1.76
C THR A 113 -16.75 7.96 1.73
N ASN A 114 -16.62 7.26 0.59
CA ASN A 114 -17.10 5.89 0.46
C ASN A 114 -16.26 4.90 1.27
N ILE A 115 -14.93 5.05 1.29
CA ILE A 115 -14.03 4.27 2.16
C ILE A 115 -14.43 4.45 3.63
N VAL A 116 -14.58 5.69 4.10
CA VAL A 116 -15.02 5.98 5.47
C VAL A 116 -16.37 5.32 5.74
N LYS A 117 -17.35 5.50 4.85
CA LYS A 117 -18.70 4.95 5.03
C LYS A 117 -18.70 3.42 5.21
N LEU A 118 -17.88 2.71 4.44
CA LEU A 118 -17.77 1.25 4.51
C LEU A 118 -16.98 0.81 5.75
N HIS A 119 -15.78 1.37 5.93
CA HIS A 119 -14.78 0.85 6.87
C HIS A 119 -14.84 1.49 8.26
N SER A 120 -15.69 2.52 8.45
CA SER A 120 -16.06 3.07 9.77
C SER A 120 -17.45 2.64 10.25
N ARG A 121 -18.14 1.75 9.52
CA ARG A 121 -19.49 1.27 9.88
C ARG A 121 -19.48 0.58 11.24
N ALA A 122 -20.40 0.98 12.12
CA ALA A 122 -20.66 0.31 13.39
C ALA A 122 -21.37 -1.04 13.17
N PRO A 123 -21.34 -1.96 14.16
CA PRO A 123 -22.15 -3.18 14.11
C PRO A 123 -23.65 -2.85 13.90
N ALA A 124 -24.38 -3.79 13.32
CA ALA A 124 -25.82 -3.60 13.13
C ALA A 124 -26.52 -3.50 14.50
N PRO A 125 -27.55 -2.64 14.67
CA PRO A 125 -28.20 -2.48 15.99
C PRO A 125 -28.83 -3.77 16.55
N ASN A 126 -29.19 -4.71 15.68
CA ASN A 126 -29.74 -6.02 16.02
C ASN A 126 -28.66 -7.10 16.21
N ASP A 127 -27.39 -6.80 15.94
CA ASP A 127 -26.23 -7.65 16.19
C ASP A 127 -25.05 -6.78 16.66
N PRO A 128 -25.08 -6.31 17.93
CA PRO A 128 -24.06 -5.40 18.46
C PRO A 128 -22.65 -6.00 18.48
N ASP A 129 -22.55 -7.34 18.52
CA ASP A 129 -21.29 -8.09 18.47
C ASP A 129 -20.91 -8.48 17.03
N GLY A 130 -21.72 -8.07 16.06
CA GLY A 130 -21.58 -8.42 14.65
C GLY A 130 -20.39 -7.78 13.93
N ALA A 131 -20.35 -8.02 12.63
CA ALA A 131 -19.31 -7.51 11.75
C ALA A 131 -19.35 -5.97 11.71
N CYS A 132 -18.17 -5.34 11.79
CA CYS A 132 -18.03 -3.89 11.72
C CYS A 132 -16.68 -3.51 11.16
N GLY A 133 -16.59 -2.28 10.67
CA GLY A 133 -15.44 -1.80 9.91
C GLY A 133 -14.18 -1.65 10.78
N PHE A 134 -13.02 -1.80 10.16
CA PHE A 134 -11.72 -1.70 10.82
C PHE A 134 -11.55 -0.38 11.58
N PHE A 135 -11.87 0.76 10.96
CA PHE A 135 -11.70 2.08 11.58
C PHE A 135 -12.64 2.28 12.78
N HIS A 136 -13.82 1.66 12.75
CA HIS A 136 -14.68 1.62 13.93
C HIS A 136 -13.99 0.88 15.08
N ARG A 137 -13.50 -0.34 14.82
CA ARG A 137 -12.83 -1.16 15.85
C ARG A 137 -11.55 -0.50 16.37
N LEU A 138 -10.74 0.09 15.49
CA LEU A 138 -9.55 0.85 15.86
C LEU A 138 -9.89 1.91 16.92
N ARG A 139 -10.89 2.76 16.64
CA ARG A 139 -11.31 3.81 17.58
C ARG A 139 -11.86 3.27 18.89
N GLN A 140 -12.59 2.14 18.86
CA GLN A 140 -13.08 1.50 20.09
C GLN A 140 -11.94 0.93 20.93
N THR A 141 -11.01 0.22 20.29
CA THR A 141 -9.84 -0.37 20.96
C THR A 141 -8.95 0.70 21.58
N VAL A 142 -8.70 1.80 20.87
CA VAL A 142 -7.96 2.95 21.41
C VAL A 142 -8.64 3.48 22.67
N LYS A 143 -9.96 3.74 22.63
CA LYS A 143 -10.71 4.22 23.79
C LYS A 143 -10.70 3.24 24.96
N LEU A 144 -10.83 1.94 24.68
CA LEU A 144 -10.79 0.88 25.69
C LEU A 144 -9.44 0.88 26.42
N LEU A 145 -8.33 0.87 25.66
CA LEU A 145 -6.98 0.86 26.22
C LEU A 145 -6.65 2.14 26.99
N GLN A 146 -7.06 3.31 26.49
CA GLN A 146 -6.94 4.58 27.20
C GLN A 146 -7.74 4.58 28.51
N GLY A 147 -8.95 4.00 28.52
CA GLY A 147 -9.75 3.81 29.73
C GLY A 147 -9.11 2.87 30.77
N GLN A 148 -8.18 2.01 30.33
CA GLN A 148 -7.36 1.15 31.19
C GLN A 148 -6.04 1.82 31.62
N GLY A 149 -5.82 3.08 31.25
CA GLY A 149 -4.61 3.84 31.59
C GLY A 149 -3.42 3.61 30.65
N VAL A 150 -3.62 2.96 29.50
CA VAL A 150 -2.59 2.82 28.47
C VAL A 150 -2.51 4.11 27.66
N SER A 151 -1.31 4.68 27.54
CA SER A 151 -1.06 5.74 26.54
C SER A 151 -1.04 5.12 25.15
N VAL A 152 -1.97 5.51 24.28
CA VAL A 152 -2.08 4.94 22.93
C VAL A 152 -1.80 6.01 21.89
N GLU A 153 -0.83 5.73 21.03
CA GLU A 153 -0.48 6.51 19.85
C GLU A 153 -0.76 5.66 18.60
N VAL A 154 -1.54 6.18 17.66
CA VAL A 154 -1.74 5.55 16.35
C VAL A 154 -1.04 6.40 15.30
N LEU A 155 -0.11 5.80 14.56
CA LEU A 155 0.65 6.46 13.51
C LEU A 155 0.43 5.74 12.19
N THR A 156 0.15 6.50 11.14
CA THR A 156 0.10 5.97 9.78
C THR A 156 1.32 6.44 9.02
N LEU A 157 2.07 5.52 8.41
CA LEU A 157 3.16 5.86 7.49
C LEU A 157 2.63 5.99 6.05
N LEU A 158 3.32 6.77 5.23
CA LEU A 158 2.95 6.95 3.83
C LEU A 158 3.16 5.65 3.02
N GLY A 159 2.08 5.11 2.45
CA GLY A 159 2.14 4.11 1.39
C GLY A 159 2.00 4.68 -0.02
N ASN A 160 2.22 3.84 -1.01
CA ASN A 160 2.08 4.20 -2.42
C ASN A 160 0.62 4.41 -2.83
N HIS A 161 -0.31 3.65 -2.25
CA HIS A 161 -1.75 3.76 -2.49
C HIS A 161 -2.40 4.92 -1.73
N ASP A 162 -1.81 5.32 -0.60
CA ASP A 162 -2.32 6.42 0.21
C ASP A 162 -1.97 7.79 -0.39
N LYS A 163 -0.83 7.92 -1.09
CA LYS A 163 -0.19 9.22 -1.39
C LYS A 163 -1.09 10.27 -2.04
N GLU A 164 -2.14 9.86 -2.75
CA GLU A 164 -3.09 10.80 -3.36
C GLU A 164 -3.89 11.61 -2.32
N ILE A 165 -3.99 11.15 -1.06
CA ILE A 165 -4.60 11.95 0.01
C ILE A 165 -3.86 13.28 0.24
N PHE A 166 -2.57 13.38 -0.12
CA PHE A 166 -1.80 14.63 0.01
C PHE A 166 -2.17 15.68 -1.04
N ALA A 167 -2.85 15.28 -2.13
CA ALA A 167 -3.25 16.22 -3.17
C ALA A 167 -4.44 17.11 -2.74
N ASP A 168 -5.15 16.74 -1.67
CA ASP A 168 -6.27 17.48 -1.12
C ASP A 168 -6.28 17.47 0.42
N PRO A 169 -5.95 18.59 1.09
CA PRO A 169 -5.94 18.67 2.55
C PRO A 169 -7.26 18.24 3.22
N ASP A 170 -8.40 18.44 2.55
CA ASP A 170 -9.70 18.02 3.08
C ASP A 170 -9.81 16.48 3.15
N VAL A 171 -9.19 15.77 2.21
CA VAL A 171 -9.16 14.30 2.17
C VAL A 171 -8.22 13.75 3.24
N LEU A 172 -7.04 14.36 3.40
CA LEU A 172 -6.12 14.00 4.48
C LEU A 172 -6.74 14.29 5.86
N LYS A 173 -7.46 15.40 6.02
CA LYS A 173 -8.23 15.69 7.23
C LYS A 173 -9.29 14.61 7.49
N MET A 174 -10.06 14.23 6.47
CA MET A 174 -11.04 13.16 6.57
C MET A 174 -10.39 11.84 7.03
N TYR A 175 -9.20 11.51 6.53
CA TYR A 175 -8.44 10.35 7.01
C TYR A 175 -8.10 10.44 8.51
N TYR A 176 -7.52 11.54 8.97
CA TYR A 176 -7.21 11.72 10.40
C TYR A 176 -8.47 11.63 11.28
N GLU A 177 -9.51 12.36 10.94
CA GLU A 177 -10.67 12.56 11.82
C GLU A 177 -11.67 11.40 11.74
N GLU A 178 -11.94 10.89 10.54
CA GLU A 178 -13.01 9.92 10.29
C GLU A 178 -12.51 8.47 10.13
N CYS A 179 -11.24 8.26 9.76
CA CYS A 179 -10.63 6.93 9.77
C CYS A 179 -9.94 6.67 11.11
N VAL A 180 -8.85 7.39 11.41
CA VAL A 180 -8.03 7.14 12.60
C VAL A 180 -8.72 7.59 13.89
N GLY A 181 -9.54 8.64 13.84
CA GLY A 181 -10.20 9.22 15.01
C GLY A 181 -9.33 10.20 15.79
N GLN A 182 -8.40 10.86 15.10
CA GLN A 182 -7.50 11.88 15.64
C GLN A 182 -7.87 13.24 15.04
N PRO A 183 -8.58 14.11 15.79
CA PRO A 183 -8.86 15.48 15.33
C PRO A 183 -7.58 16.22 14.95
N VAL A 184 -7.54 16.85 13.78
CA VAL A 184 -6.31 17.56 13.32
C VAL A 184 -5.92 18.65 14.30
N SER A 185 -6.90 19.31 14.92
CA SER A 185 -6.69 20.33 15.95
C SER A 185 -6.05 19.81 17.23
N GLN A 186 -6.06 18.49 17.46
CA GLN A 186 -5.47 17.83 18.64
C GLN A 186 -4.08 17.25 18.36
N LEU A 187 -3.61 17.27 17.11
CA LEU A 187 -2.24 16.86 16.77
C LEU A 187 -1.24 17.77 17.48
N SER A 188 -0.28 17.16 18.17
CA SER A 188 0.68 17.88 19.00
C SER A 188 1.60 18.79 18.17
N ALA A 189 2.10 19.87 18.79
CA ALA A 189 3.09 20.74 18.17
C ALA A 189 4.38 19.97 17.82
N ALA A 190 4.76 18.98 18.63
CA ALA A 190 5.92 18.12 18.37
C ALA A 190 5.73 17.28 17.11
N TYR A 191 4.55 16.69 16.90
CA TYR A 191 4.23 15.96 15.68
C TYR A 191 4.27 16.87 14.45
N ARG A 192 3.65 18.06 14.53
CA ARG A 192 3.66 19.05 13.44
C ARG A 192 5.07 19.48 13.05
N SER A 193 5.90 19.80 14.04
CA SER A 193 7.31 20.16 13.85
C SER A 193 8.11 19.01 13.24
N TRP A 194 7.91 17.79 13.73
CA TRP A 194 8.56 16.59 13.20
C TRP A 194 8.27 16.37 11.71
N ILE A 195 7.00 16.39 11.32
CA ILE A 195 6.61 16.19 9.92
C ILE A 195 7.13 17.33 9.04
N GLY A 196 7.04 18.58 9.51
CA GLY A 196 7.58 19.75 8.80
C GLY A 196 9.08 19.63 8.55
N LYS A 197 9.84 19.22 9.58
CA LYS A 197 11.27 18.97 9.48
C LYS A 197 11.60 17.84 8.50
N MET A 198 10.89 16.70 8.60
CA MET A 198 11.12 15.54 7.74
C MET A 198 10.99 15.90 6.25
N TYR A 199 9.87 16.52 5.87
CA TYR A 199 9.55 16.75 4.46
C TYR A 199 10.17 18.01 3.86
N PHE A 200 10.29 19.08 4.65
CA PHE A 200 10.55 20.43 4.14
C PHE A 200 11.76 21.13 4.75
N ASP A 201 12.47 20.47 5.68
CA ASP A 201 13.50 21.07 6.51
C ASP A 201 13.01 22.25 7.36
N ASP A 202 11.69 22.32 7.62
CA ASP A 202 11.03 23.45 8.26
C ASP A 202 10.04 22.97 9.33
N GLU A 203 10.44 23.10 10.59
CA GLU A 203 9.61 22.77 11.76
C GLU A 203 8.33 23.62 11.87
N GLN A 204 8.27 24.77 11.19
CA GLN A 204 7.12 25.66 11.22
C GLN A 204 6.13 25.39 10.07
N HIS A 205 6.44 24.48 9.15
CA HIS A 205 5.64 24.22 7.95
C HIS A 205 4.18 23.91 8.26
N PHE A 206 3.93 23.14 9.34
CA PHE A 206 2.58 22.74 9.79
C PHE A 206 2.18 23.37 11.14
N VAL A 207 2.75 24.52 11.49
CA VAL A 207 2.48 25.18 12.78
C VAL A 207 1.05 25.72 12.87
N ALA A 208 0.44 26.08 11.74
CA ALA A 208 -0.90 26.65 11.71
C ALA A 208 -1.94 25.63 12.19
N PRO A 209 -2.87 26.00 13.09
CA PRO A 209 -3.85 25.05 13.65
C PRO A 209 -4.72 24.35 12.60
N ASP A 210 -4.98 25.03 11.47
CA ASP A 210 -5.75 24.55 10.34
C ASP A 210 -4.92 23.78 9.29
N SER A 211 -3.58 23.82 9.37
CA SER A 211 -2.75 22.99 8.50
C SER A 211 -2.90 21.53 8.88
N VAL A 212 -2.94 20.67 7.86
CA VAL A 212 -3.04 19.21 8.01
C VAL A 212 -1.66 18.60 7.74
N PRO A 213 -0.91 18.15 8.77
CA PRO A 213 0.41 17.56 8.57
C PRO A 213 0.34 16.32 7.69
N TRP A 214 1.35 16.11 6.85
CA TRP A 214 1.48 14.88 6.06
C TRP A 214 1.75 13.66 6.94
N LEU A 215 1.42 12.47 6.42
CA LEU A 215 1.80 11.21 7.05
C LEU A 215 3.33 11.04 7.02
N PRO A 216 3.98 10.60 8.11
CA PRO A 216 5.42 10.34 8.13
C PRO A 216 5.84 9.29 7.08
N PHE A 217 7.03 9.46 6.51
CA PHE A 217 7.59 8.51 5.52
C PHE A 217 8.25 7.29 6.18
N TYR A 218 8.77 7.48 7.38
CA TYR A 218 9.36 6.45 8.22
C TYR A 218 9.16 6.81 9.68
N TRP A 219 9.35 5.82 10.53
CA TRP A 219 9.33 5.95 11.97
C TRP A 219 10.49 5.17 12.58
N GLY A 220 10.98 5.60 13.74
CA GLY A 220 11.98 4.83 14.47
C GLY A 220 12.05 5.22 15.93
N ASP A 221 12.43 4.25 16.76
CA ASP A 221 12.58 4.40 18.19
C ASP A 221 13.83 3.65 18.65
N ALA A 222 14.79 4.38 19.21
CA ALA A 222 16.07 3.82 19.64
C ALA A 222 15.93 2.91 20.88
N GLU A 223 14.96 3.18 21.77
CA GLU A 223 14.75 2.34 22.96
C GLU A 223 14.05 1.02 22.60
N LEU A 224 13.13 1.06 21.64
CA LEU A 224 12.55 -0.13 21.02
C LEU A 224 13.46 -0.73 19.95
N ARG A 225 14.62 -0.11 19.65
CA ARG A 225 15.63 -0.59 18.70
C ARG A 225 15.09 -0.86 17.29
N THR A 226 14.04 -0.14 16.91
CA THR A 226 13.18 -0.48 15.76
C THR A 226 13.07 0.69 14.79
N PHE A 227 13.19 0.41 13.49
CA PHE A 227 12.96 1.36 12.40
C PHE A 227 11.96 0.78 11.40
N ILE A 228 10.99 1.58 10.97
CA ILE A 228 9.87 1.13 10.13
C ILE A 228 9.63 2.12 8.97
N THR A 229 9.35 1.58 7.79
CA THR A 229 8.97 2.33 6.57
C THR A 229 8.18 1.43 5.64
N HIS A 230 7.29 1.96 4.79
CA HIS A 230 6.44 1.10 3.95
C HIS A 230 7.22 0.30 2.88
N GLY A 231 8.44 0.70 2.52
CA GLY A 231 9.27 -0.07 1.57
C GLY A 231 9.03 0.26 0.08
N HIS A 232 8.01 1.03 -0.28
CA HIS A 232 7.80 1.46 -1.67
C HIS A 232 8.96 2.28 -2.25
N TRP A 233 9.79 2.90 -1.39
CA TRP A 233 10.96 3.70 -1.77
C TRP A 233 12.01 2.95 -2.62
N ARG A 234 12.01 1.62 -2.55
CA ARG A 234 12.90 0.74 -3.34
C ARG A 234 12.21 0.13 -4.57
N ASP A 235 10.94 0.42 -4.79
CA ASP A 235 10.19 -0.01 -5.96
C ASP A 235 10.20 1.06 -7.05
N ARG A 236 10.81 0.72 -8.18
CA ARG A 236 10.96 1.62 -9.31
C ARG A 236 9.62 1.98 -9.96
N ASP A 237 8.70 1.03 -10.00
CA ASP A 237 7.41 1.27 -10.64
C ASP A 237 6.53 2.16 -9.76
N ASN A 238 6.71 2.07 -8.45
CA ASN A 238 5.97 2.81 -7.44
C ASN A 238 6.69 4.05 -6.89
N CYS A 239 7.73 4.51 -7.59
CA CYS A 239 8.41 5.78 -7.34
C CYS A 239 8.61 6.57 -8.64
N LEU A 240 8.61 7.90 -8.55
CA LEU A 240 8.96 8.79 -9.64
C LEU A 240 10.49 8.99 -9.70
N SER A 241 11.08 8.63 -10.85
CA SER A 241 12.48 8.92 -11.15
C SER A 241 12.65 10.37 -11.59
N ILE A 242 13.50 11.13 -10.90
CA ILE A 242 13.75 12.55 -11.18
C ILE A 242 15.18 12.74 -11.67
N SER A 243 15.33 13.39 -12.83
CA SER A 243 16.65 13.76 -13.35
C SER A 243 17.16 15.04 -12.68
N ALA A 244 18.46 15.10 -12.41
CA ALA A 244 19.08 16.31 -11.87
C ALA A 244 18.93 17.48 -12.86
N ALA A 245 18.41 18.61 -12.38
CA ALA A 245 18.20 19.81 -13.20
C ALA A 245 18.18 21.08 -12.34
N GLY A 246 18.70 22.19 -12.88
CA GLY A 246 18.56 23.51 -12.24
C GLY A 246 19.13 23.60 -10.81
N GLY A 247 20.18 22.83 -10.49
CA GLY A 247 20.78 22.77 -9.16
C GLY A 247 20.06 21.85 -8.17
N GLN A 248 18.92 21.26 -8.54
CA GLN A 248 18.25 20.21 -7.76
C GLN A 248 18.90 18.84 -7.98
N PRO A 249 18.97 17.99 -6.94
CA PRO A 249 19.50 16.64 -7.08
C PRO A 249 18.57 15.80 -7.98
N GLY A 250 19.14 14.81 -8.65
CA GLY A 250 18.36 13.73 -9.24
C GLY A 250 18.19 12.61 -8.22
N TRP A 251 17.20 11.74 -8.43
CA TRP A 251 17.05 10.52 -7.65
C TRP A 251 16.30 9.43 -8.43
N THR A 252 16.73 8.20 -8.24
CA THR A 252 16.12 6.95 -8.70
C THR A 252 16.24 5.89 -7.60
N THR A 253 15.47 4.81 -7.70
CA THR A 253 15.57 3.70 -6.71
C THR A 253 16.96 3.05 -6.62
N LYS A 254 17.80 3.18 -7.66
CA LYS A 254 19.19 2.71 -7.64
C LYS A 254 20.08 3.48 -6.67
N ASP A 255 19.71 4.72 -6.35
CA ASP A 255 20.44 5.58 -5.43
C ASP A 255 20.21 5.17 -3.96
N GLY A 256 19.19 4.36 -3.69
CA GLY A 256 18.87 3.86 -2.35
C GLY A 256 18.35 4.95 -1.42
N TRP A 257 18.62 4.78 -0.12
CA TRP A 257 18.14 5.67 0.93
C TRP A 257 18.92 7.00 0.95
N ARG A 258 18.30 8.07 0.42
CA ARG A 258 18.91 9.40 0.20
C ARG A 258 18.02 10.53 0.75
N ALA A 259 17.81 10.55 2.06
CA ALA A 259 16.90 11.48 2.75
C ALA A 259 17.12 12.96 2.38
N HIS A 260 18.36 13.44 2.24
CA HIS A 260 18.62 14.83 1.83
C HIS A 260 18.16 15.11 0.39
N ALA A 261 18.38 14.16 -0.53
CA ALA A 261 17.90 14.31 -1.90
C ALA A 261 16.37 14.33 -1.93
N TRP A 262 15.72 13.49 -1.12
CA TRP A 262 14.27 13.44 -1.00
C TRP A 262 13.70 14.74 -0.45
N GLN A 263 14.24 15.26 0.65
CA GLN A 263 13.82 16.53 1.26
C GLN A 263 14.00 17.70 0.29
N ARG A 264 15.13 17.78 -0.42
CA ARG A 264 15.36 18.83 -1.46
C ARG A 264 14.42 18.72 -2.66
N LEU A 265 13.93 17.53 -2.93
CA LEU A 265 12.91 17.25 -3.94
C LEU A 265 11.49 17.33 -3.38
N ASN A 266 11.29 17.80 -2.13
CA ASN A 266 10.00 17.82 -1.44
C ASN A 266 9.27 16.47 -1.48
N TYR A 267 10.04 15.37 -1.39
CA TYR A 267 9.58 13.98 -1.47
C TYR A 267 8.75 13.65 -2.72
N ARG A 268 8.84 14.46 -3.79
CA ARG A 268 8.19 14.21 -5.08
C ARG A 268 8.39 12.79 -5.63
N PRO A 269 9.55 12.10 -5.44
CA PRO A 269 9.68 10.70 -5.82
C PRO A 269 8.59 9.77 -5.27
N PHE A 270 8.01 10.09 -4.11
CA PHE A 270 7.06 9.25 -3.40
C PHE A 270 5.66 9.85 -3.35
N THR A 271 5.56 11.17 -3.49
CA THR A 271 4.30 11.89 -3.41
C THR A 271 3.69 12.18 -4.77
N GLU A 272 4.42 12.13 -5.88
CA GLU A 272 3.86 12.35 -7.23
C GLU A 272 3.39 11.06 -7.91
N PRO A 273 2.54 11.16 -8.95
CA PRO A 273 2.14 10.01 -9.75
C PRO A 273 3.36 9.31 -10.36
N CYS A 274 3.35 7.98 -10.31
CA CYS A 274 4.39 7.12 -10.87
C CYS A 274 3.77 6.16 -11.90
N PHE A 275 4.56 5.24 -12.45
CA PHE A 275 4.03 4.25 -13.39
C PHE A 275 3.21 3.19 -12.65
N GLY A 276 3.85 2.17 -12.07
CA GLY A 276 3.32 1.08 -11.24
C GLY A 276 1.81 1.01 -11.01
N ASP A 277 1.40 1.03 -9.75
CA ASP A 277 -0.01 0.85 -9.38
C ASP A 277 -0.88 2.02 -9.85
N THR A 278 -0.37 3.25 -9.86
CA THR A 278 -1.11 4.44 -10.33
C THR A 278 -1.62 4.28 -11.77
N VAL A 279 -0.77 3.82 -12.69
CA VAL A 279 -1.11 3.61 -14.10
C VAL A 279 -1.89 2.31 -14.31
N ALA A 280 -1.55 1.24 -13.58
CA ALA A 280 -2.25 -0.04 -13.66
C ALA A 280 -3.69 0.06 -13.16
N ALA A 281 -3.93 0.72 -12.03
CA ALA A 281 -5.25 0.95 -11.46
C ALA A 281 -6.12 1.77 -12.41
N GLY A 282 -5.58 2.83 -13.04
CA GLY A 282 -6.31 3.60 -14.04
C GLY A 282 -6.83 2.74 -15.21
N ALA A 283 -6.04 1.79 -15.70
CA ALA A 283 -6.47 0.86 -16.75
C ALA A 283 -7.54 -0.12 -16.24
N LEU A 284 -7.29 -0.77 -15.11
CA LEU A 284 -8.14 -1.82 -14.57
C LEU A 284 -9.48 -1.29 -14.05
N SER A 285 -9.48 -0.22 -13.25
CA SER A 285 -10.72 0.39 -12.73
C SER A 285 -11.63 0.87 -13.86
N THR A 286 -11.05 1.46 -14.91
CA THR A 286 -11.81 1.87 -16.11
C THR A 286 -12.42 0.67 -16.81
N PHE A 287 -11.65 -0.41 -16.99
CA PHE A 287 -12.15 -1.63 -17.61
C PHE A 287 -13.29 -2.26 -16.80
N ILE A 288 -13.08 -2.48 -15.50
CA ILE A 288 -14.04 -3.11 -14.60
C ILE A 288 -15.35 -2.35 -14.60
N TYR A 289 -15.31 -1.04 -14.40
CA TYR A 289 -16.50 -0.18 -14.38
C TYR A 289 -17.29 -0.25 -15.69
N ARG A 290 -16.61 -0.07 -16.83
CA ARG A 290 -17.26 -0.09 -18.16
C ARG A 290 -17.87 -1.45 -18.48
N CYS A 291 -17.15 -2.52 -18.13
CA CYS A 291 -17.62 -3.89 -18.32
C CYS A 291 -18.88 -4.16 -17.49
N GLN A 292 -18.89 -3.77 -16.21
CA GLN A 292 -20.07 -3.90 -15.35
C GLN A 292 -21.29 -3.16 -15.92
N LEU A 293 -21.11 -1.92 -16.39
CA LEU A 293 -22.19 -1.18 -17.05
C LEU A 293 -22.72 -1.88 -18.31
N ALA A 294 -21.83 -2.38 -19.15
CA ALA A 294 -22.20 -3.06 -20.40
C ALA A 294 -22.93 -4.38 -20.14
N LEU A 295 -22.46 -5.16 -19.15
CA LEU A 295 -23.13 -6.39 -18.72
C LEU A 295 -24.52 -6.11 -18.15
N GLU A 296 -24.69 -5.05 -17.37
CA GLU A 296 -25.99 -4.70 -16.81
C GLU A 296 -26.96 -4.16 -17.88
N ALA A 297 -26.48 -3.35 -18.82
CA ALA A 297 -27.27 -2.95 -19.98
C ALA A 297 -27.72 -4.17 -20.81
N TYR A 298 -26.82 -5.13 -21.00
CA TYR A 298 -27.13 -6.39 -21.69
C TYR A 298 -28.19 -7.22 -20.95
N ARG A 299 -28.08 -7.37 -19.62
CA ARG A 299 -29.12 -8.02 -18.79
C ARG A 299 -30.49 -7.39 -19.01
N ARG A 300 -30.56 -6.06 -18.93
CA ARG A 300 -31.81 -5.30 -19.14
C ARG A 300 -32.37 -5.51 -20.54
N SER A 301 -31.51 -5.56 -21.57
CA SER A 301 -31.93 -5.75 -22.96
C SER A 301 -32.52 -7.13 -23.26
N LYS A 302 -32.02 -8.19 -22.60
CA LYS A 302 -32.50 -9.56 -22.79
C LYS A 302 -33.76 -9.86 -21.97
N ASN A 303 -34.07 -9.05 -20.96
CA ASN A 303 -35.19 -9.24 -20.04
C ASN A 303 -35.25 -10.67 -19.45
N ASP A 304 -34.07 -11.28 -19.25
CA ASP A 304 -33.94 -12.64 -18.75
C ASP A 304 -33.34 -12.61 -17.34
N PRO A 305 -34.15 -12.85 -16.29
CA PRO A 305 -33.67 -12.90 -14.92
C PRO A 305 -32.80 -14.13 -14.62
N GLN A 306 -32.75 -15.13 -15.52
CA GLN A 306 -31.86 -16.30 -15.39
C GLN A 306 -30.44 -16.03 -15.92
N LEU A 307 -30.17 -14.88 -16.56
CA LEU A 307 -28.82 -14.47 -16.96
C LEU A 307 -27.96 -14.17 -15.73
N ASP A 308 -27.26 -15.20 -15.27
CA ASP A 308 -26.32 -15.11 -14.17
C ASP A 308 -24.95 -14.59 -14.63
N PHE A 309 -24.56 -13.43 -14.11
CA PHE A 309 -23.23 -12.84 -14.31
C PHE A 309 -22.39 -12.89 -13.04
N SER A 310 -22.84 -13.58 -12.00
CA SER A 310 -22.17 -13.64 -10.70
C SER A 310 -20.69 -14.01 -10.84
N ARG A 311 -20.40 -15.06 -11.63
CA ARG A 311 -19.04 -15.53 -11.88
C ARG A 311 -18.17 -14.49 -12.57
N ILE A 312 -18.64 -13.89 -13.67
CA ILE A 312 -17.83 -12.90 -14.39
C ILE A 312 -17.66 -11.61 -13.58
N THR A 313 -18.70 -11.18 -12.86
CA THR A 313 -18.64 -10.02 -11.95
C THR A 313 -17.62 -10.25 -10.83
N ARG A 314 -17.56 -11.47 -10.25
CA ARG A 314 -16.53 -11.84 -9.27
C ARG A 314 -15.13 -11.79 -9.88
N ILE A 315 -14.93 -12.37 -11.06
CA ILE A 315 -13.64 -12.33 -11.75
C ILE A 315 -13.22 -10.90 -12.03
N LEU A 316 -14.13 -10.04 -12.49
CA LEU A 316 -13.86 -8.61 -12.72
C LEU A 316 -13.41 -7.91 -11.43
N ALA A 317 -14.09 -8.16 -10.31
CA ALA A 317 -13.74 -7.61 -8.99
C ALA A 317 -12.39 -8.13 -8.46
N GLU A 318 -11.92 -9.28 -8.95
CA GLU A 318 -10.64 -9.90 -8.57
C GLU A 318 -9.48 -9.51 -9.49
N LEU A 319 -9.71 -8.81 -10.60
CA LEU A 319 -8.66 -8.62 -11.61
C LEU A 319 -7.40 -7.95 -11.07
N ASP A 320 -7.56 -7.06 -10.09
CA ASP A 320 -6.42 -6.41 -9.46
C ASP A 320 -5.62 -7.32 -8.51
N LEU A 321 -6.17 -8.46 -8.07
CA LEU A 321 -5.41 -9.44 -7.27
C LEU A 321 -4.35 -10.19 -8.09
N TYR A 322 -4.43 -10.14 -9.42
CA TYR A 322 -3.47 -10.79 -10.29
C TYR A 322 -2.24 -9.91 -10.53
N ARG A 323 -1.06 -10.45 -10.23
CA ARG A 323 0.24 -9.80 -10.42
C ARG A 323 1.14 -10.68 -11.30
N PRO A 324 1.85 -10.14 -12.29
CA PRO A 324 1.75 -8.77 -12.84
C PRO A 324 0.42 -8.53 -13.60
N THR A 325 0.14 -7.30 -14.02
CA THR A 325 -1.12 -6.93 -14.71
C THR A 325 -1.42 -7.77 -15.96
N SER A 326 -0.41 -8.33 -16.64
CA SER A 326 -0.65 -9.26 -17.77
C SER A 326 -1.37 -10.55 -17.35
N ALA A 327 -1.24 -10.96 -16.08
CA ALA A 327 -1.96 -12.11 -15.52
C ALA A 327 -3.46 -11.81 -15.42
N ALA A 328 -3.85 -10.59 -15.04
CA ALA A 328 -5.24 -10.15 -15.03
C ALA A 328 -5.86 -10.18 -16.45
N VAL A 329 -5.13 -9.62 -17.42
CA VAL A 329 -5.54 -9.64 -18.85
C VAL A 329 -5.63 -11.06 -19.39
N SER A 330 -4.69 -11.93 -19.04
CA SER A 330 -4.73 -13.34 -19.44
C SER A 330 -5.92 -14.06 -18.82
N ARG A 331 -6.16 -13.86 -17.52
CA ARG A 331 -7.27 -14.48 -16.78
C ARG A 331 -8.62 -14.18 -17.40
N ILE A 332 -8.88 -12.92 -17.75
CA ILE A 332 -10.17 -12.51 -18.33
C ILE A 332 -10.35 -13.07 -19.74
N LEU A 333 -9.31 -13.05 -20.58
CA LEU A 333 -9.36 -13.60 -21.94
C LEU A 333 -9.52 -15.13 -21.95
N ASP A 334 -8.93 -15.82 -20.98
CA ASP A 334 -9.06 -17.27 -20.85
C ASP A 334 -10.45 -17.65 -20.29
N GLU A 335 -11.08 -16.79 -19.46
CA GLU A 335 -12.48 -16.96 -19.04
C GLU A 335 -13.46 -16.79 -20.22
N THR A 336 -13.31 -15.71 -20.99
CA THR A 336 -14.21 -15.43 -22.12
C THR A 336 -14.12 -16.48 -23.22
N ARG A 337 -12.93 -17.08 -23.43
CA ARG A 337 -12.72 -18.12 -24.44
C ARG A 337 -13.38 -19.45 -24.10
N ASN A 338 -13.32 -19.86 -22.84
CA ASN A 338 -13.65 -21.24 -22.44
C ASN A 338 -15.06 -21.38 -21.85
N LYS A 339 -15.66 -20.30 -21.34
CA LYS A 339 -16.83 -20.39 -20.46
C LYS A 339 -17.95 -19.39 -20.75
N SER A 340 -17.76 -18.44 -21.67
CA SER A 340 -18.76 -17.41 -21.99
C SER A 340 -19.45 -17.66 -23.34
N SER A 341 -20.69 -17.19 -23.48
CA SER A 341 -21.35 -17.11 -24.78
C SER A 341 -20.61 -16.12 -25.70
N GLU A 342 -20.81 -16.23 -27.01
CA GLU A 342 -20.18 -15.33 -28.00
C GLU A 342 -20.54 -13.86 -27.75
N GLU A 343 -21.80 -13.58 -27.43
CA GLU A 343 -22.28 -12.23 -27.11
C GLU A 343 -21.61 -11.65 -25.86
N LEU A 344 -21.47 -12.46 -24.79
CA LEU A 344 -20.80 -12.03 -23.55
C LEU A 344 -19.31 -11.81 -23.77
N ARG A 345 -18.67 -12.71 -24.50
CA ARG A 345 -17.29 -12.58 -24.92
C ARG A 345 -17.06 -11.27 -25.67
N ASP A 346 -17.96 -10.92 -26.60
CA ASP A 346 -17.88 -9.68 -27.36
C ASP A 346 -18.00 -8.44 -26.49
N ILE A 347 -18.91 -8.44 -25.52
CA ILE A 347 -19.05 -7.33 -24.57
C ILE A 347 -17.75 -7.11 -23.80
N ILE A 348 -17.22 -8.18 -23.18
CA ILE A 348 -16.06 -8.11 -22.29
C ILE A 348 -14.80 -7.73 -23.07
N GLU A 349 -14.53 -8.40 -24.19
CA GLU A 349 -13.35 -8.11 -25.02
C GLU A 349 -13.47 -6.72 -25.67
N SER A 350 -14.65 -6.27 -26.09
CA SER A 350 -14.85 -4.91 -26.62
C SER A 350 -14.56 -3.84 -25.56
N GLU A 351 -15.05 -4.00 -24.34
CA GLU A 351 -14.77 -3.02 -23.27
C GLU A 351 -13.31 -3.06 -22.81
N LEU A 352 -12.67 -4.24 -22.77
CA LEU A 352 -11.23 -4.34 -22.51
C LEU A 352 -10.42 -3.59 -23.56
N TYR A 353 -10.76 -3.76 -24.84
CA TYR A 353 -10.12 -3.05 -25.94
C TYR A 353 -10.29 -1.53 -25.80
N LYS A 354 -11.51 -1.05 -25.54
CA LYS A 354 -11.79 0.38 -25.36
C LYS A 354 -11.03 0.97 -24.17
N ALA A 355 -10.98 0.27 -23.04
CA ALA A 355 -10.25 0.70 -21.85
C ALA A 355 -8.74 0.80 -22.13
N LEU A 356 -8.13 -0.25 -22.71
CA LEU A 356 -6.71 -0.24 -23.06
C LEU A 356 -6.35 0.85 -24.08
N LYS A 357 -7.24 1.10 -25.04
CA LYS A 357 -7.06 2.15 -26.05
C LYS A 357 -7.08 3.55 -25.42
N LEU A 358 -8.02 3.83 -24.52
CA LEU A 358 -8.07 5.10 -23.79
C LEU A 358 -6.82 5.28 -22.94
N TRP A 359 -6.47 4.24 -22.17
CA TRP A 359 -5.30 4.22 -21.32
C TRP A 359 -3.97 4.46 -22.07
N LEU A 360 -3.78 3.82 -23.23
CA LEU A 360 -2.58 4.00 -24.06
C LEU A 360 -2.55 5.32 -24.84
N ARG A 361 -3.66 6.07 -24.91
CA ARG A 361 -3.68 7.41 -25.52
C ARG A 361 -3.04 8.46 -24.63
N GLU A 362 -3.09 8.26 -23.31
CA GLU A 362 -2.49 9.16 -22.34
C GLU A 362 -0.97 9.15 -22.48
N ASP A 363 -0.38 10.33 -22.70
CA ASP A 363 1.07 10.45 -22.86
C ASP A 363 1.80 10.08 -21.58
N PHE A 364 1.21 10.39 -20.42
CA PHE A 364 1.73 10.01 -19.10
C PHE A 364 2.00 8.50 -18.98
N THR A 365 1.13 7.64 -19.53
CA THR A 365 1.31 6.17 -19.53
C THR A 365 2.64 5.76 -20.16
N LEU A 366 3.06 6.45 -21.23
CA LEU A 366 4.33 6.17 -21.91
C LEU A 366 5.50 6.87 -21.23
N GLU A 367 5.32 8.13 -20.82
CA GLU A 367 6.36 8.97 -20.23
C GLU A 367 6.83 8.41 -18.89
N SER A 368 5.92 7.98 -18.03
CA SER A 368 6.23 7.40 -16.72
C SER A 368 6.83 5.98 -16.81
N SER A 369 6.61 5.25 -17.91
CA SER A 369 7.05 3.85 -18.06
C SER A 369 8.57 3.68 -18.12
N PRO A 370 9.14 2.63 -17.50
CA PRO A 370 10.53 2.22 -17.69
C PRO A 370 10.94 2.11 -19.17
N SER A 371 12.19 2.45 -19.51
CA SER A 371 12.66 2.59 -20.90
C SER A 371 12.39 1.38 -21.80
N GLY A 372 12.59 0.14 -21.31
CA GLY A 372 12.30 -1.08 -22.07
C GLY A 372 10.80 -1.29 -22.32
N ARG A 373 9.98 -1.15 -21.27
CA ARG A 373 8.52 -1.29 -21.36
C ARG A 373 7.90 -0.17 -22.22
N ARG A 374 8.43 1.04 -22.13
CA ARG A 374 8.02 2.21 -22.93
C ARG A 374 8.06 1.93 -24.43
N PHE A 375 9.07 1.20 -24.92
CA PHE A 375 9.12 0.82 -26.34
C PHE A 375 7.97 -0.12 -26.71
N GLY A 376 7.74 -1.16 -25.91
CA GLY A 376 6.61 -2.09 -26.11
C GLY A 376 5.26 -1.36 -26.10
N LEU A 377 5.04 -0.46 -25.14
CA LEU A 377 3.81 0.34 -25.05
C LEU A 377 3.65 1.30 -26.23
N LYS A 378 4.73 1.90 -26.76
CA LYS A 378 4.69 2.70 -28.00
C LYS A 378 4.24 1.88 -29.19
N VAL A 379 4.77 0.66 -29.34
CA VAL A 379 4.35 -0.28 -30.38
C VAL A 379 2.87 -0.65 -30.22
N ALA A 380 2.43 -0.97 -29.00
CA ALA A 380 1.03 -1.27 -28.71
C ALA A 380 0.12 -0.08 -29.02
N ARG A 381 0.47 1.14 -28.60
CA ARG A 381 -0.27 2.37 -28.92
C ARG A 381 -0.38 2.55 -30.43
N ALA A 382 0.74 2.49 -31.16
CA ALA A 382 0.75 2.66 -32.61
C ALA A 382 -0.14 1.63 -33.31
N TRP A 383 -0.03 0.36 -32.92
CA TRP A 383 -0.88 -0.71 -33.44
C TRP A 383 -2.37 -0.44 -33.20
N LEU A 384 -2.77 -0.16 -31.96
CA LEU A 384 -4.17 0.08 -31.61
C LEU A 384 -4.75 1.29 -32.34
N MET A 385 -3.96 2.35 -32.54
CA MET A 385 -4.41 3.54 -33.28
C MET A 385 -4.53 3.28 -34.80
N LEU A 386 -3.60 2.54 -35.40
CA LEU A 386 -3.60 2.23 -36.83
C LEU A 386 -4.73 1.26 -37.22
N THR A 387 -5.05 0.34 -36.32
CA THR A 387 -6.01 -0.75 -36.60
C THR A 387 -7.42 -0.45 -36.08
N ASP A 388 -7.65 0.73 -35.49
CA ASP A 388 -8.92 1.15 -34.89
C ASP A 388 -10.14 0.97 -35.81
N ARG A 389 -9.95 1.21 -37.10
CA ARG A 389 -11.03 1.14 -38.11
C ARG A 389 -11.34 -0.28 -38.58
N LEU A 390 -10.56 -1.29 -38.20
CA LEU A 390 -10.62 -2.62 -38.79
C LEU A 390 -11.59 -3.58 -38.08
N ASN A 391 -12.29 -3.17 -37.01
CA ASN A 391 -13.19 -4.05 -36.22
C ASN A 391 -12.55 -5.40 -35.82
N MET A 392 -11.23 -5.43 -35.63
CA MET A 392 -10.44 -6.63 -35.31
C MET A 392 -9.99 -6.67 -33.83
N PHE A 393 -10.87 -6.26 -32.91
CA PHE A 393 -10.51 -6.09 -31.48
C PHE A 393 -9.91 -7.33 -30.83
N ARG A 394 -10.33 -8.54 -31.23
CA ARG A 394 -9.76 -9.78 -30.70
C ARG A 394 -8.27 -9.95 -31.05
N ILE A 395 -7.90 -9.70 -32.31
CA ILE A 395 -6.50 -9.77 -32.76
C ILE A 395 -5.67 -8.66 -32.10
N GLN A 396 -6.26 -7.48 -31.96
CA GLN A 396 -5.64 -6.35 -31.27
C GLN A 396 -5.35 -6.69 -29.80
N LEU A 397 -6.30 -7.31 -29.09
CA LEU A 397 -6.13 -7.75 -27.70
C LEU A 397 -5.06 -8.82 -27.55
N HIS A 398 -4.99 -9.80 -28.46
CA HIS A 398 -3.95 -10.82 -28.42
C HIS A 398 -2.55 -10.23 -28.60
N LEU A 399 -2.38 -9.20 -29.43
CA LEU A 399 -1.10 -8.49 -29.53
C LEU A 399 -0.79 -7.73 -28.23
N VAL A 400 -1.76 -7.03 -27.64
CA VAL A 400 -1.53 -6.33 -26.36
C VAL A 400 -1.15 -7.31 -25.26
N ARG A 401 -1.87 -8.44 -25.14
CA ARG A 401 -1.51 -9.54 -24.23
C ARG A 401 -0.07 -10.00 -24.46
N PHE A 402 0.32 -10.23 -25.72
CA PHE A 402 1.68 -10.64 -26.05
C PHE A 402 2.73 -9.59 -25.66
N VAL A 403 2.49 -8.31 -25.93
CA VAL A 403 3.41 -7.22 -25.55
C VAL A 403 3.58 -7.14 -24.03
N LEU A 404 2.48 -7.25 -23.27
CA LEU A 404 2.52 -7.25 -21.80
C LEU A 404 3.27 -8.47 -21.26
N LEU A 405 3.03 -9.67 -21.81
CA LEU A 405 3.74 -10.89 -21.43
C LEU A 405 5.25 -10.80 -21.70
N ILE A 406 5.65 -10.23 -22.84
CA ILE A 406 7.06 -10.02 -23.17
C ILE A 406 7.68 -8.97 -22.23
N ALA A 407 6.97 -7.88 -21.91
CA ALA A 407 7.44 -6.89 -20.96
C ALA A 407 7.70 -7.51 -19.57
N ASP A 408 6.76 -8.33 -19.08
CA ASP A 408 6.91 -9.01 -17.80
C ASP A 408 8.02 -10.08 -17.82
N MET A 409 8.19 -10.78 -18.94
CA MET A 409 9.27 -11.76 -19.12
C MET A 409 10.64 -11.09 -19.15
N LEU A 410 10.79 -9.96 -19.87
CA LEU A 410 12.04 -9.21 -19.93
C LEU A 410 12.43 -8.68 -18.56
N GLU A 411 11.46 -8.26 -17.76
CA GLU A 411 11.69 -7.83 -16.39
C GLU A 411 12.11 -8.96 -15.45
N LYS A 412 11.63 -10.20 -15.67
CA LYS A 412 12.11 -11.38 -14.95
C LYS A 412 13.57 -11.73 -15.30
N ILE A 413 14.01 -11.44 -16.52
CA ILE A 413 15.37 -11.78 -17.01
C ILE A 413 16.38 -10.68 -16.63
N GLN A 414 15.98 -9.41 -16.68
CA GLN A 414 16.78 -8.27 -16.27
C GLN A 414 16.01 -7.48 -15.21
N PRO A 415 16.00 -7.95 -13.95
CA PRO A 415 15.39 -7.18 -12.88
C PRO A 415 16.14 -5.86 -12.73
N GLU A 416 15.52 -4.77 -13.20
CA GLU A 416 16.06 -3.42 -13.05
C GLU A 416 15.72 -2.81 -11.68
N SER A 417 14.88 -3.47 -10.88
CA SER A 417 14.77 -3.22 -9.44
C SER A 417 15.78 -4.09 -8.71
N VAL A 418 16.49 -3.49 -7.75
CA VAL A 418 17.56 -4.15 -6.98
C VAL A 418 17.02 -5.27 -6.07
N TYR A 419 15.68 -5.39 -5.92
CA TYR A 419 15.05 -6.19 -4.87
C TYR A 419 13.85 -7.05 -5.35
N ARG A 420 13.84 -7.49 -6.61
CA ARG A 420 12.79 -8.40 -7.13
C ARG A 420 12.97 -9.86 -6.70
N GLU A 421 14.07 -10.21 -6.05
CA GLU A 421 14.18 -11.50 -5.37
C GLU A 421 13.27 -11.46 -4.14
N ASP A 422 12.47 -12.52 -3.95
CA ASP A 422 11.50 -12.77 -2.88
C ASP A 422 12.09 -12.78 -1.45
N GLY A 423 13.15 -12.03 -1.20
CA GLY A 423 13.66 -11.80 0.13
C GLY A 423 15.10 -11.34 0.10
N ALA A 424 15.35 -10.24 0.82
CA ALA A 424 16.41 -10.18 1.81
C ALA A 424 17.73 -10.89 1.45
N SER A 425 18.22 -10.76 0.21
CA SER A 425 19.58 -11.20 -0.08
C SER A 425 20.48 -10.40 0.84
N PHE A 426 21.44 -11.07 1.49
CA PHE A 426 22.27 -10.46 2.52
C PHE A 426 22.85 -9.09 2.07
N LYS A 427 23.36 -9.04 0.84
CA LYS A 427 23.90 -7.84 0.18
C LYS A 427 22.89 -6.68 0.10
N ASN A 428 21.61 -7.00 -0.04
CA ASN A 428 20.52 -6.03 -0.13
C ASN A 428 20.17 -5.46 1.25
N LEU A 429 20.13 -6.30 2.30
CA LEU A 429 19.85 -5.84 3.67
C LEU A 429 20.92 -4.86 4.16
N GLN A 430 22.20 -5.07 3.87
CA GLN A 430 23.29 -4.17 4.28
C GLN A 430 23.13 -2.71 3.79
N THR A 431 22.29 -2.48 2.77
CA THR A 431 22.03 -1.13 2.25
C THR A 431 20.94 -0.38 3.00
N PHE A 432 20.27 -1.03 3.95
CA PHE A 432 19.16 -0.45 4.69
C PHE A 432 19.70 0.52 5.75
N PRO A 433 19.01 1.64 6.02
CA PRO A 433 19.52 2.64 6.97
C PRO A 433 19.75 2.05 8.37
N THR A 434 18.87 1.15 8.82
CA THR A 434 18.90 0.51 10.14
C THR A 434 20.17 -0.32 10.37
N PHE A 435 20.71 -0.95 9.33
CA PHE A 435 21.87 -1.84 9.43
C PHE A 435 23.19 -1.13 9.10
N GLN A 436 23.19 0.20 9.04
CA GLN A 436 24.40 0.99 8.87
C GLN A 436 24.92 1.51 10.21
N ASP A 437 26.25 1.70 10.32
CA ASP A 437 26.95 2.01 11.58
C ASP A 437 26.33 3.15 12.38
N ALA A 438 25.80 4.19 11.73
CA ALA A 438 25.16 5.31 12.41
C ALA A 438 23.91 4.90 13.22
N PHE A 439 23.09 3.99 12.69
CA PHE A 439 21.91 3.46 13.36
C PHE A 439 22.28 2.41 14.39
N LEU A 440 23.22 1.53 14.07
CA LEU A 440 23.73 0.52 14.99
C LEU A 440 24.35 1.16 16.25
N ALA A 441 25.08 2.26 16.09
CA ALA A 441 25.62 3.06 17.21
C ALA A 441 24.53 3.70 18.09
N LYS A 442 23.29 3.80 17.60
CA LYS A 442 22.10 4.23 18.37
C LYS A 442 21.29 3.06 18.92
N GLY A 443 21.71 1.82 18.67
CA GLY A 443 21.11 0.61 19.22
C GLY A 443 20.00 -0.01 18.36
N PHE A 444 19.77 0.47 17.14
CA PHE A 444 18.75 -0.09 16.24
C PHE A 444 19.16 -1.44 15.68
N HIS A 445 18.35 -2.48 15.85
CA HIS A 445 18.62 -3.83 15.34
C HIS A 445 17.45 -4.44 14.56
N LEU A 446 16.28 -3.80 14.55
CA LEU A 446 15.08 -4.29 13.88
C LEU A 446 14.64 -3.34 12.77
N HIS A 447 14.53 -3.85 11.55
CA HIS A 447 13.96 -3.15 10.41
C HIS A 447 12.62 -3.79 10.02
N GLY A 448 11.56 -2.99 9.95
CA GLY A 448 10.24 -3.42 9.47
C GLY A 448 9.82 -2.69 8.20
N GLU A 449 9.25 -3.38 7.23
CA GLU A 449 8.60 -2.73 6.08
C GLU A 449 7.44 -3.53 5.46
N GLY A 450 6.56 -2.85 4.73
CA GLY A 450 5.44 -3.39 3.95
C GLY A 450 5.73 -3.60 2.46
N HIS A 451 4.73 -3.27 1.64
CA HIS A 451 4.73 -3.08 0.16
C HIS A 451 4.85 -4.33 -0.69
N THR A 452 5.64 -5.33 -0.29
CA THR A 452 5.86 -6.53 -1.12
C THR A 452 4.67 -7.49 -1.15
N HIS A 453 3.74 -7.32 -0.21
CA HIS A 453 2.64 -8.25 0.07
C HIS A 453 3.07 -9.67 0.46
N LEU A 454 4.37 -9.91 0.66
CA LEU A 454 4.92 -11.22 1.02
C LEU A 454 5.46 -11.17 2.45
N PRO A 455 4.82 -11.87 3.40
CA PRO A 455 5.35 -11.97 4.75
C PRO A 455 6.73 -12.67 4.71
N LEU A 456 7.74 -12.01 5.27
CA LEU A 456 9.11 -12.53 5.32
C LEU A 456 9.83 -12.10 6.60
N GLU A 457 10.74 -12.94 7.07
CA GLU A 457 11.70 -12.64 8.13
C GLU A 457 13.08 -13.07 7.66
N ALA A 458 14.08 -12.24 7.92
CA ALA A 458 15.46 -12.57 7.62
C ALA A 458 16.38 -12.02 8.71
N GLU A 459 17.38 -12.82 9.08
CA GLU A 459 18.50 -12.36 9.89
C GLU A 459 19.57 -11.78 8.96
N ALA A 460 19.95 -10.53 9.19
CA ALA A 460 21.10 -9.92 8.53
C ALA A 460 22.36 -10.36 9.26
N ASP A 461 22.92 -11.51 8.87
CA ASP A 461 24.18 -12.05 9.40
C ASP A 461 25.38 -11.21 8.91
N MET A 462 25.56 -10.03 9.51
CA MET A 462 26.63 -9.10 9.11
C MET A 462 27.98 -9.57 9.62
N ASP A 463 28.99 -9.56 8.74
CA ASP A 463 30.40 -9.81 9.12
C ASP A 463 30.73 -8.95 10.35
N PHE A 464 30.95 -9.61 11.48
CA PHE A 464 31.05 -8.97 12.78
C PHE A 464 32.10 -7.85 12.77
N PRO A 465 31.80 -6.66 13.33
CA PRO A 465 32.89 -5.75 13.68
C PRO A 465 33.86 -6.47 14.63
N PRO A 466 35.17 -6.16 14.61
CA PRO A 466 36.18 -6.83 15.42
C PRO A 466 35.92 -6.87 16.95
N ASN A 467 34.97 -6.07 17.43
CA ASN A 467 34.57 -5.96 18.83
C ASN A 467 33.31 -6.78 19.20
N GLY A 468 32.69 -7.50 18.27
CA GLY A 468 31.50 -8.34 18.52
C GLY A 468 30.25 -7.58 18.99
N SER A 469 30.15 -6.28 18.68
CA SER A 469 29.13 -5.38 19.26
C SER A 469 27.73 -5.47 18.64
N TYR A 470 27.58 -6.07 17.46
CA TYR A 470 26.29 -6.19 16.77
C TYR A 470 25.91 -7.66 16.63
N ASN A 471 25.10 -8.16 17.57
CA ASN A 471 24.49 -9.49 17.47
C ASN A 471 22.98 -9.34 17.22
N ASN A 472 22.45 -10.12 16.27
CA ASN A 472 21.03 -10.28 15.92
C ASN A 472 20.38 -9.04 15.27
N LEU A 473 20.57 -8.89 13.96
CA LEU A 473 19.92 -7.88 13.14
C LEU A 473 18.77 -8.54 12.39
N THR A 474 17.55 -8.12 12.64
CA THR A 474 16.37 -8.76 12.06
C THR A 474 15.66 -7.80 11.09
N TYR A 475 15.35 -8.32 9.91
CA TYR A 475 14.45 -7.71 8.94
C TYR A 475 13.11 -8.43 8.96
N VAL A 476 12.01 -7.67 8.97
CA VAL A 476 10.64 -8.20 8.92
C VAL A 476 9.87 -7.48 7.81
N ASN A 477 9.35 -8.25 6.85
CA ASN A 477 8.29 -7.77 5.97
C ASN A 477 6.91 -8.11 6.56
N PHE A 478 6.04 -7.11 6.64
CA PHE A 478 4.69 -7.23 7.19
C PHE A 478 3.68 -7.93 6.27
N GLY A 479 4.09 -8.28 5.04
CA GLY A 479 3.20 -8.92 4.08
C GLY A 479 2.03 -8.02 3.70
N THR A 480 0.83 -8.59 3.59
CA THR A 480 -0.40 -7.84 3.32
C THR A 480 -1.54 -8.38 4.15
N TRP A 481 -2.52 -7.53 4.46
CA TRP A 481 -3.82 -7.89 5.03
C TRP A 481 -4.92 -7.97 3.97
N ARG A 482 -4.52 -8.15 2.70
CA ARG A 482 -5.41 -8.40 1.57
C ARG A 482 -5.63 -9.88 1.36
N ASP A 483 -6.76 -10.20 0.74
CA ASP A 483 -6.97 -11.52 0.16
C ASP A 483 -5.96 -11.77 -0.97
N GLN A 484 -5.41 -12.97 -1.04
CA GLN A 484 -4.54 -13.41 -2.13
C GLN A 484 -5.18 -14.58 -2.89
N VAL A 485 -5.05 -14.56 -4.22
CA VAL A 485 -5.39 -15.70 -5.07
C VAL A 485 -4.18 -16.63 -5.15
N VAL A 486 -4.36 -17.88 -4.71
CA VAL A 486 -3.34 -18.93 -4.70
C VAL A 486 -3.71 -20.04 -5.67
N ASP A 487 -2.83 -20.35 -6.62
CA ASP A 487 -3.04 -21.43 -7.58
C ASP A 487 -2.91 -22.81 -6.92
N LYS A 488 -3.76 -23.76 -7.35
CA LYS A 488 -3.68 -25.17 -6.94
C LYS A 488 -2.80 -25.95 -7.92
N GLU A 489 -1.97 -26.87 -7.42
CA GLU A 489 -1.05 -27.69 -8.24
C GLU A 489 -1.74 -28.45 -9.40
N LYS A 490 -3.00 -28.85 -9.22
CA LYS A 490 -3.79 -29.59 -10.23
C LYS A 490 -4.87 -28.75 -10.91
N GLY A 491 -4.72 -27.42 -10.86
CA GLY A 491 -5.65 -26.46 -11.46
C GLY A 491 -6.75 -26.00 -10.52
N GLY A 492 -7.26 -24.79 -10.81
CA GLY A 492 -8.14 -24.04 -9.91
C GLY A 492 -7.37 -23.14 -8.97
N TYR A 493 -8.09 -22.36 -8.17
CA TYR A 493 -7.50 -21.44 -7.20
C TYR A 493 -8.16 -21.57 -5.85
N ARG A 494 -7.50 -20.99 -4.85
CA ARG A 494 -8.02 -20.76 -3.50
C ARG A 494 -7.72 -19.33 -3.10
N ARG A 495 -8.59 -18.73 -2.30
CA ARG A 495 -8.30 -17.46 -1.66
C ARG A 495 -7.76 -17.67 -0.26
N ARG A 496 -6.74 -16.89 0.08
CA ARG A 496 -6.09 -16.88 1.39
C ARG A 496 -5.98 -15.46 1.87
N GLY A 497 -6.58 -15.16 3.03
CA GLY A 497 -6.22 -13.99 3.79
C GLY A 497 -4.95 -14.29 4.56
N ILE A 498 -3.95 -13.44 4.43
CA ILE A 498 -2.80 -13.41 5.34
C ILE A 498 -2.89 -12.07 6.06
N GLY A 499 -2.49 -12.00 7.32
CA GLY A 499 -2.31 -10.74 8.01
C GLY A 499 -1.20 -10.92 9.02
N ARG A 500 -0.09 -10.20 8.86
CA ARG A 500 1.02 -10.27 9.81
C ARG A 500 1.04 -9.02 10.67
N THR A 501 1.22 -9.25 11.97
CA THR A 501 1.51 -8.21 12.95
C THR A 501 2.91 -8.42 13.50
N LEU A 502 3.74 -7.37 13.51
CA LEU A 502 4.95 -7.34 14.31
C LEU A 502 4.63 -6.74 15.69
N TYR A 503 5.03 -7.42 16.75
CA TYR A 503 5.01 -6.89 18.12
C TYR A 503 6.43 -6.71 18.63
N VAL A 504 6.76 -5.51 19.10
CA VAL A 504 8.04 -5.17 19.74
C VAL A 504 7.77 -4.70 21.17
N LEU A 505 8.36 -5.39 22.14
CA LEU A 505 8.15 -5.15 23.55
C LEU A 505 9.44 -4.70 24.23
N ASN A 506 9.31 -3.67 25.05
CA ASN A 506 10.32 -3.25 25.99
C ASN A 506 9.70 -3.19 27.38
N LEU A 507 9.94 -4.23 28.19
CA LEU A 507 9.30 -4.48 29.48
C LEU A 507 10.27 -4.12 30.62
N GLN A 508 10.19 -2.87 31.08
CA GLN A 508 11.10 -2.31 32.09
C GLN A 508 10.68 -2.64 33.52
N ASN A 509 9.41 -2.99 33.77
CA ASN A 509 8.92 -3.30 35.11
C ASN A 509 9.18 -4.76 35.55
N GLN A 510 9.81 -5.56 34.70
CA GLN A 510 10.19 -6.94 35.00
C GLN A 510 11.59 -7.02 35.60
N GLN A 511 11.89 -8.11 36.30
CA GLN A 511 13.20 -8.39 36.89
C GLN A 511 13.72 -9.75 36.40
N PRO A 512 14.67 -9.79 35.44
CA PRO A 512 15.31 -8.65 34.77
C PRO A 512 14.38 -7.96 33.75
N PRO A 513 14.66 -6.69 33.35
CA PRO A 513 13.99 -6.07 32.22
C PRO A 513 14.11 -6.91 30.94
N GLU A 514 13.06 -6.95 30.14
CA GLU A 514 12.97 -7.81 28.96
C GLU A 514 12.77 -6.98 27.69
N TYR A 515 13.58 -7.23 26.66
CA TYR A 515 13.33 -6.77 25.29
C TYR A 515 13.07 -7.99 24.41
N ARG A 516 11.95 -7.97 23.69
CA ARG A 516 11.61 -9.04 22.75
C ARG A 516 10.77 -8.52 21.59
N TYR A 517 10.83 -9.21 20.48
CA TYR A 517 9.94 -8.99 19.36
C TYR A 517 9.49 -10.33 18.78
N PHE A 518 8.29 -10.37 18.21
CA PHE A 518 7.75 -11.55 17.55
C PHE A 518 6.72 -11.13 16.52
N VAL A 519 6.49 -12.00 15.53
CA VAL A 519 5.40 -11.83 14.56
C VAL A 519 4.21 -12.72 14.90
N ARG A 520 3.04 -12.29 14.47
CA ARG A 520 1.79 -13.07 14.51
C ARG A 520 1.15 -13.07 13.15
N ASP A 521 1.02 -14.25 12.58
CA ASP A 521 0.35 -14.46 11.30
C ASP A 521 -1.09 -14.93 11.53
N ASN A 522 -2.04 -14.15 11.02
CA ASN A 522 -3.44 -14.47 10.96
C ASN A 522 -3.76 -15.02 9.56
N LEU A 523 -3.68 -16.36 9.43
CA LEU A 523 -3.94 -17.06 8.18
C LEU A 523 -5.40 -17.54 8.15
N ASN A 524 -6.18 -17.01 7.20
CA ASN A 524 -7.58 -17.35 7.04
C ASN A 524 -7.86 -17.99 5.69
N TRP A 525 -8.67 -19.05 5.73
CA TRP A 525 -9.25 -19.71 4.57
C TRP A 525 -10.76 -19.74 4.76
N SER A 526 -11.51 -19.49 3.69
CA SER A 526 -12.96 -19.40 3.77
C SER A 526 -13.55 -19.91 2.47
N ASP A 527 -14.51 -20.84 2.57
CA ASP A 527 -15.25 -21.31 1.42
C ASP A 527 -16.05 -20.18 0.78
N ASN A 528 -16.41 -19.13 1.54
CA ASN A 528 -17.04 -17.94 0.98
C ASN A 528 -16.11 -17.22 0.01
N MET A 529 -14.81 -17.16 0.33
CA MET A 529 -13.77 -16.60 -0.53
C MET A 529 -13.53 -17.46 -1.78
N ASP A 530 -13.83 -18.77 -1.71
CA ASP A 530 -13.62 -19.74 -2.78
C ASP A 530 -14.85 -19.97 -3.70
N ARG A 531 -16.00 -19.33 -3.42
CA ARG A 531 -17.23 -19.48 -4.22
C ARG A 531 -17.07 -18.84 -5.60
N LEU A 532 -16.91 -19.66 -6.64
CA LEU A 532 -16.70 -19.28 -8.04
C LEU A 532 -17.61 -19.98 -9.03
#